data_AF-A0A8T1SD49-F1
#
_entry.id   AF-A0A8T1SD49-F1
#
_cell.length_a   1.000
_cell.length_b   1.000
_cell.length_c   1.000
_cell.angle_alpha   90.00
_cell.angle_beta   90.00
_cell.angle_gamma   90.00
#
_symmetry.space_group_name_H-M   'P 1'
#
loop_
_entity.id
_entity.type
_entity.pdbx_description
1 polymer ?
#
loop_
_entity_poly.entity_id
_entity_poly.type
_entity_poly.pdbx_seq_one_letter_code
_entity_poly.pdbx_strand_id
1 'polypeptide(L)'
;GNFLLEVQVEGRPGWLLTCHEWWNLSLGTLICRQLGYLQLTHHKGVNLTDIKVNDTQEFVQIVPNQKSSIEDMWQVRSGCASGRIVALKCSECGVRSKAARIVGGSNAPLGRWPWQVSLSLDSRHVCGGS
;
A
#
# COMPACT_ATOMS: atom_id res chain seq x y z
N GLY A 1 -2.95 -5.65 13.24
CA GLY A 1 -1.67 -5.05 12.81
C GLY A 1 -1.89 -3.58 12.56
N ASN A 2 -0.96 -2.73 12.96
CA ASN A 2 -1.06 -1.30 12.70
C ASN A 2 -0.56 -1.07 11.27
N PHE A 3 -1.46 -0.71 10.36
CA PHE A 3 -1.17 -0.50 8.94
C PHE A 3 -0.46 0.85 8.74
N LEU A 4 0.66 1.09 9.43
CA LEU A 4 1.37 2.36 9.39
C LEU A 4 1.98 2.58 8.00
N LEU A 5 1.83 3.79 7.46
CA LEU A 5 2.41 4.13 6.16
C LEU A 5 3.88 4.52 6.35
N GLU A 6 4.73 3.77 5.67
CA GLU A 6 6.17 3.98 5.64
C GLU A 6 6.64 4.31 4.21
N VAL A 7 7.62 5.19 4.10
CA VAL A 7 8.20 5.61 2.83
C VAL A 7 9.72 5.53 2.91
N GLN A 8 10.35 5.00 1.87
CA GLN A 8 11.79 5.06 1.68
C GLN A 8 12.11 6.21 0.73
N VAL A 9 12.99 7.11 1.16
CA VAL A 9 13.41 8.29 0.38
C VAL A 9 14.82 8.07 -0.14
N GLU A 10 15.09 8.52 -1.37
CA GLU A 10 16.42 8.42 -1.96
C GLU A 10 17.48 9.12 -1.10
N GLY A 11 18.65 8.51 -0.97
CA GLY A 11 19.75 9.02 -0.16
C GLY A 11 19.59 8.82 1.36
N ARG A 12 18.51 8.20 1.84
CA ARG A 12 18.30 7.85 3.25
C ARG A 12 18.21 6.33 3.43
N PRO A 13 19.00 5.73 4.34
CA PRO A 13 18.82 4.33 4.69
C PRO A 13 17.57 4.15 5.55
N GLY A 14 16.78 3.12 5.24
CA GLY A 14 15.62 2.72 6.05
C GLY A 14 14.27 3.32 5.63
N TRP A 15 13.25 2.97 6.40
CA TRP A 15 11.86 3.36 6.20
C TRP A 15 11.47 4.42 7.22
N LEU A 16 10.76 5.46 6.75
CA LEU A 16 10.34 6.58 7.56
C LEU A 16 8.81 6.60 7.68
N LEU A 17 8.31 6.83 8.89
CA LEU A 17 6.88 6.95 9.15
C LEU A 17 6.32 8.26 8.57
N THR A 18 5.09 8.18 8.06
CA THR A 18 4.46 9.31 7.39
C THR A 18 3.64 10.15 8.35
N CYS A 19 3.97 11.43 8.43
CA CYS A 19 3.25 12.48 9.14
C CYS A 19 1.81 12.68 8.58
N HIS A 20 0.83 12.88 9.46
CA HIS A 20 -0.60 13.01 9.07
C HIS A 20 -0.98 14.41 8.52
N GLU A 21 -0.08 15.37 8.62
CA GLU A 21 -0.21 16.72 8.08
C GLU A 21 -0.48 16.66 6.58
N TRP A 22 -1.51 17.39 6.13
CA TRP A 22 -1.94 17.44 4.73
C TRP A 22 -2.47 16.12 4.17
N TRP A 23 -2.66 15.10 5.01
CA TRP A 23 -3.24 13.84 4.60
C TRP A 23 -4.73 13.98 4.26
N ASN A 24 -5.17 13.34 3.18
CA ASN A 24 -6.57 13.30 2.78
C ASN A 24 -6.94 12.00 2.05
N LEU A 25 -8.24 11.82 1.81
CA LEU A 25 -8.81 10.62 1.18
C LEU A 25 -8.28 10.41 -0.26
N SER A 26 -8.19 11.47 -1.05
CA SER A 26 -7.73 11.42 -2.44
C SER A 26 -6.28 10.94 -2.53
N LEU A 27 -5.43 11.42 -1.61
CA LEU A 27 -4.04 11.04 -1.51
C LEU A 27 -3.85 9.59 -1.06
N GLY A 28 -4.63 9.14 -0.07
CA GLY A 28 -4.62 7.73 0.33
C GLY A 28 -5.05 6.80 -0.81
N THR A 29 -6.05 7.21 -1.59
CA THR A 29 -6.50 6.46 -2.77
C THR A 29 -5.41 6.41 -3.84
N LEU A 30 -4.72 7.53 -4.08
CA LEU A 30 -3.62 7.62 -5.03
C LEU A 30 -2.45 6.70 -4.61
N ILE A 31 -2.07 6.72 -3.33
CA ILE A 31 -0.98 5.86 -2.81
C ILE A 31 -1.36 4.38 -2.90
N CYS A 32 -2.60 3.99 -2.55
CA CYS A 32 -3.03 2.61 -2.72
C CYS A 32 -2.91 2.13 -4.17
N ARG A 33 -3.27 2.98 -5.15
CA ARG A 33 -3.11 2.68 -6.58
C ARG A 33 -1.66 2.55 -7.00
N GLN A 34 -0.79 3.44 -6.52
CA GLN A 34 0.66 3.37 -6.78
C GLN A 34 1.27 2.07 -6.24
N LEU A 35 0.76 1.57 -5.12
CA LEU A 35 1.16 0.29 -4.52
C LEU A 35 0.53 -0.94 -5.22
N GLY A 36 -0.27 -0.74 -6.28
CA GLY A 36 -0.90 -1.81 -7.05
C GLY A 36 -2.26 -2.29 -6.52
N TYR A 37 -2.83 -1.61 -5.54
CA TYR A 37 -4.14 -1.93 -4.99
C TYR A 37 -5.27 -1.17 -5.68
N LEU A 38 -6.44 -1.79 -5.77
CA LEU A 38 -7.59 -1.18 -6.45
C LEU A 38 -8.29 -0.11 -5.61
N GLN A 39 -8.33 -0.30 -4.29
CA GLN A 39 -9.13 0.54 -3.40
C GLN A 39 -8.41 0.84 -2.08
N LEU A 40 -8.72 2.01 -1.54
CA LEU A 40 -8.47 2.35 -0.16
C LEU A 40 -9.62 1.81 0.69
N THR A 41 -9.31 1.00 1.70
CA THR A 41 -10.34 0.45 2.62
C THR A 41 -10.39 1.19 3.94
N HIS A 42 -9.25 1.72 4.40
CA HIS A 42 -9.19 2.43 5.67
C HIS A 42 -8.02 3.42 5.69
N HIS A 43 -8.24 4.62 6.22
CA HIS A 43 -7.16 5.55 6.56
C HIS A 43 -7.48 6.29 7.87
N LYS A 44 -6.48 6.54 8.70
CA LYS A 44 -6.63 7.37 9.91
C LYS A 44 -5.31 7.96 10.37
N GLY A 45 -5.38 9.02 11.17
CA GLY A 45 -4.27 9.48 11.99
C GLY A 45 -4.12 8.64 13.25
N VAL A 46 -2.91 8.22 13.58
CA VAL A 46 -2.55 7.50 14.82
C VAL A 46 -1.62 8.39 15.65
N ASN A 47 -1.83 8.49 16.95
CA ASN A 47 -0.97 9.32 17.80
C ASN A 47 0.39 8.65 17.98
N LEU A 48 1.46 9.44 17.97
CA LEU A 48 2.82 8.96 18.23
C LEU A 48 2.97 8.35 19.62
N THR A 49 2.19 8.80 20.60
CA THR A 49 2.16 8.25 21.96
C THR A 49 1.70 6.79 22.00
N ASP A 50 0.94 6.35 21.01
CA ASP A 50 0.37 5.00 20.94
C ASP A 50 1.34 4.01 20.27
N ILE A 51 2.53 4.47 19.88
CA ILE A 51 3.53 3.74 19.10
C ILE A 51 4.88 3.82 19.80
N LYS A 52 5.61 2.71 19.81
CA LYS A 52 6.98 2.68 20.31
C LYS A 52 7.92 3.20 19.22
N VAL A 53 8.39 4.43 19.39
CA VAL A 53 9.32 5.09 18.48
C VAL A 53 10.55 5.54 19.25
N ASN A 54 11.72 5.52 18.61
CA ASN A 54 12.95 5.99 19.23
C ASN A 54 13.00 7.53 19.19
N ASP A 55 13.72 8.14 20.15
CA ASP A 55 13.88 9.60 20.21
C ASP A 55 14.58 10.20 18.98
N THR A 56 15.34 9.38 18.25
CA THR A 56 16.04 9.76 17.02
C THR A 56 15.27 9.41 15.75
N GLN A 57 14.00 9.00 15.85
CA GLN A 57 13.20 8.64 14.68
C GLN A 57 12.94 9.88 13.83
N GLU A 58 13.25 9.77 12.54
CA GLU A 58 12.84 10.74 11.54
C GLU A 58 11.54 10.30 10.86
N PHE A 59 10.85 11.28 10.29
CA PHE A 59 9.56 11.12 9.64
C PHE A 59 9.60 11.73 8.25
N VAL A 60 8.59 11.41 7.44
CA VAL A 60 8.35 12.10 6.17
C VAL A 60 7.01 12.80 6.21
N GLN A 61 6.98 13.99 5.62
CA GLN A 61 5.77 14.76 5.45
C GLN A 61 5.55 15.07 3.98
N ILE A 62 4.29 15.13 3.58
CA ILE A 62 3.89 15.52 2.23
C ILE A 62 3.96 17.05 2.14
N VAL A 63 4.59 17.53 1.07
CA VAL A 63 4.63 18.95 0.72
C VAL A 63 3.71 19.18 -0.48
N PRO A 64 2.43 19.55 -0.26
CA PRO A 64 1.52 19.79 -1.36
C PRO A 64 1.99 20.95 -2.24
N ASN A 65 1.62 20.90 -3.54
CA ASN A 65 1.80 21.97 -4.54
C ASN A 65 3.21 22.25 -5.10
N GLN A 66 4.21 21.42 -4.86
CA GLN A 66 5.53 21.64 -5.50
C GLN A 66 5.88 20.70 -6.63
N LYS A 67 5.30 19.50 -6.70
CA LYS A 67 5.87 18.43 -7.53
C LYS A 67 4.81 17.56 -8.22
N SER A 68 5.17 17.04 -9.39
CA SER A 68 4.28 16.32 -10.31
C SER A 68 4.22 14.81 -10.06
N SER A 69 5.21 14.23 -9.39
CA SER A 69 5.27 12.80 -9.04
C SER A 69 5.16 12.57 -7.54
N ILE A 70 4.52 11.47 -7.15
CA ILE A 70 4.38 11.03 -5.75
C ILE A 70 5.75 10.87 -5.09
N GLU A 71 6.73 10.34 -5.83
CA GLU A 71 8.08 10.06 -5.32
C GLU A 71 8.79 11.32 -4.84
N ASP A 72 8.48 12.46 -5.44
CA ASP A 72 9.14 13.70 -5.08
C ASP A 72 8.41 14.46 -3.95
N MET A 73 7.16 14.14 -3.66
CA MET A 73 6.31 14.90 -2.72
C MET A 73 6.73 14.78 -1.24
N TRP A 74 7.68 13.90 -0.92
CA TRP A 74 8.12 13.60 0.43
C TRP A 74 9.26 14.50 0.89
N GLN A 75 9.12 15.05 2.10
CA GLN A 75 10.17 15.82 2.77
C GLN A 75 10.45 15.23 4.14
N VAL A 76 11.74 14.98 4.43
CA VAL A 76 12.18 14.48 5.72
C VAL A 76 12.00 15.54 6.81
N ARG A 77 11.50 15.11 7.98
CA ARG A 77 11.26 15.92 9.17
C ARG A 77 11.79 15.20 10.40
N SER A 78 12.21 15.97 11.40
CA SER A 78 12.57 15.43 12.73
C SER A 78 11.34 15.09 13.60
N GLY A 79 10.13 15.41 13.15
CA GLY A 79 8.88 15.14 13.88
C GLY A 79 7.65 15.58 13.10
N CYS A 80 6.48 15.14 13.57
CA CYS A 80 5.17 15.57 13.04
C CYS A 80 4.56 16.61 13.98
N ALA A 81 4.23 17.80 13.46
CA ALA A 81 3.70 18.92 14.24
C ALA A 81 2.38 18.61 14.97
N SER A 82 1.55 17.75 14.39
CA SER A 82 0.29 17.24 14.91
C SER A 82 0.47 16.13 15.94
N GLY A 83 1.69 15.60 16.09
CA GLY A 83 1.96 14.41 16.91
C GLY A 83 1.31 13.13 16.37
N ARG A 84 0.90 13.12 15.09
CA ARG A 84 0.18 12.00 14.47
C ARG A 84 0.82 11.53 13.17
N ILE A 85 0.72 10.24 12.93
CA ILE A 85 1.17 9.59 11.69
C ILE A 85 0.00 8.90 10.98
N VAL A 86 0.23 8.52 9.73
CA VAL A 86 -0.77 7.91 8.87
C VAL A 86 -0.79 6.39 9.07
N ALA A 87 -1.97 5.85 9.32
CA ALA A 87 -2.28 4.44 9.07
C ALA A 87 -3.15 4.31 7.81
N LEU A 88 -2.72 3.45 6.89
CA LEU A 88 -3.30 3.22 5.57
C LEU A 88 -3.52 1.73 5.31
N LYS A 89 -4.76 1.30 5.08
CA LYS A 89 -5.08 -0.05 4.61
C LYS A 89 -5.68 0.02 3.21
N CYS A 90 -5.06 -0.66 2.27
CA CYS A 90 -5.60 -0.87 0.92
C CYS A 90 -6.38 -2.20 0.84
N SER A 91 -7.16 -2.40 -0.23
CA SER A 91 -7.86 -3.67 -0.50
C SER A 91 -6.87 -4.83 -0.61
N GLU A 92 -7.15 -5.97 -0.01
CA GLU A 92 -6.27 -7.14 -0.14
C GLU A 92 -6.34 -7.72 -1.56
N CYS A 93 -5.19 -8.08 -2.14
CA CYS A 93 -5.09 -8.69 -3.46
C CYS A 93 -3.85 -9.60 -3.57
N GLY A 94 -3.83 -10.50 -4.55
CA GLY A 94 -2.64 -11.29 -4.90
C GLY A 94 -2.18 -12.34 -3.88
N VAL A 95 -2.91 -12.52 -2.77
CA VAL A 95 -2.57 -13.53 -1.76
C VAL A 95 -2.95 -14.92 -2.26
N ARG A 96 -1.93 -15.76 -2.51
CA ARG A 96 -2.07 -17.20 -2.76
C ARG A 96 -1.20 -18.00 -1.81
N SER A 97 -1.55 -19.26 -1.56
CA SER A 97 -0.62 -20.20 -0.93
C SER A 97 0.68 -20.30 -1.75
N LYS A 98 1.85 -20.30 -1.11
CA LYS A 98 3.17 -20.43 -1.78
C LYS A 98 3.13 -21.59 -2.79
N ALA A 99 3.29 -21.26 -4.07
CA ALA A 99 3.30 -22.24 -5.16
C ALA A 99 4.72 -22.37 -5.69
N ALA A 100 5.22 -23.60 -5.79
CA ALA A 100 6.48 -23.92 -6.47
C ALA A 100 6.37 -23.64 -7.98
N ARG A 101 7.52 -23.47 -8.65
CA ARG A 101 7.60 -23.35 -10.11
C ARG A 101 6.95 -24.57 -10.75
N ILE A 102 5.98 -24.34 -11.65
CA ILE A 102 5.30 -25.42 -12.37
C ILE A 102 6.13 -25.80 -13.60
N VAL A 103 6.57 -27.05 -13.69
CA VAL A 103 7.14 -27.67 -14.90
C VAL A 103 6.36 -28.97 -15.12
N GLY A 104 5.68 -29.12 -16.27
CA GLY A 104 4.82 -30.29 -16.54
C GLY A 104 3.56 -30.35 -15.67
N GLY A 105 2.85 -29.22 -15.51
CA GLY A 105 1.82 -29.01 -14.49
C GLY A 105 0.63 -29.98 -14.48
N SER A 106 -0.06 -29.99 -13.34
CA SER A 106 -1.29 -30.77 -13.09
C SER A 106 -2.47 -29.84 -12.79
N ASN A 107 -3.69 -30.38 -12.84
CA ASN A 107 -4.91 -29.62 -12.55
C ASN A 107 -4.82 -28.91 -11.19
N ALA A 108 -5.16 -27.62 -11.18
CA ALA A 108 -5.24 -26.85 -9.96
C ALA A 108 -6.50 -27.25 -9.17
N PRO A 109 -6.42 -27.51 -7.86
CA PRO A 109 -7.58 -27.62 -7.00
C PRO A 109 -8.28 -26.27 -6.89
N LEU A 110 -9.55 -26.33 -6.51
CA LEU A 110 -10.39 -25.16 -6.28
C LEU A 110 -9.71 -24.18 -5.30
N GLY A 111 -9.81 -22.89 -5.60
CA GLY A 111 -9.25 -21.82 -4.77
C GLY A 111 -7.73 -21.63 -4.86
N ARG A 112 -6.99 -22.46 -5.63
CA ARG A 112 -5.54 -22.26 -5.80
C ARG A 112 -5.19 -20.95 -6.51
N TRP A 113 -6.07 -20.50 -7.41
CA TRP A 113 -5.98 -19.24 -8.14
C TRP A 113 -7.31 -18.50 -7.99
N PRO A 114 -7.54 -17.81 -6.86
CA PRO A 114 -8.86 -17.24 -6.55
C PRO A 114 -9.35 -16.21 -7.56
N TRP A 115 -8.42 -15.53 -8.23
CA TRP A 115 -8.71 -14.55 -9.27
C TRP A 115 -8.99 -15.17 -10.64
N GLN A 116 -8.74 -16.47 -10.86
CA GLN A 116 -8.95 -17.10 -12.16
C GLN A 116 -10.44 -17.18 -12.49
N VAL A 117 -10.85 -16.59 -13.60
CA VAL A 117 -12.22 -16.68 -14.12
C VAL A 117 -12.26 -17.20 -15.56
N SER A 118 -13.43 -17.70 -15.97
CA SER A 118 -13.72 -18.16 -17.33
C SER A 118 -14.92 -17.40 -17.87
N LEU A 119 -14.72 -16.64 -18.95
CA LEU A 119 -15.77 -15.95 -19.67
C LEU A 119 -16.32 -16.86 -20.75
N SER A 120 -17.65 -17.02 -20.78
CA SER A 120 -18.33 -17.92 -21.71
C SER A 120 -19.42 -17.18 -22.47
N LEU A 121 -19.52 -17.45 -23.77
CA LEU A 121 -20.60 -16.99 -24.65
C LEU A 121 -21.30 -18.22 -25.21
N ASP A 122 -22.63 -18.26 -25.16
CA ASP A 122 -23.44 -19.41 -25.57
C ASP A 122 -22.98 -20.73 -24.90
N SER A 123 -22.68 -20.67 -23.61
CA SER A 123 -22.13 -21.78 -22.80
C SER A 123 -20.78 -22.34 -23.27
N ARG A 124 -20.09 -21.65 -24.18
CA ARG A 124 -18.74 -22.01 -24.65
C ARG A 124 -17.71 -21.04 -24.09
N HIS A 125 -16.62 -21.58 -23.54
CA HIS A 125 -15.48 -20.77 -23.10
C HIS A 125 -14.93 -19.93 -24.26
N VAL A 126 -14.72 -18.65 -24.00
CA VAL A 126 -14.15 -17.70 -24.97
C VAL A 126 -12.77 -17.23 -24.50
N CYS A 127 -12.65 -16.82 -23.24
CA CYS A 127 -11.38 -16.36 -22.69
C CYS A 127 -11.33 -16.51 -21.17
N GLY A 128 -10.12 -16.48 -20.62
CA GLY A 128 -9.89 -16.38 -19.19
C GLY A 128 -9.83 -14.92 -18.72
N GLY A 129 -9.77 -14.73 -17.40
CA GLY A 129 -9.55 -13.43 -16.78
C GLY A 129 -8.96 -13.54 -15.38
N SER A 130 -8.66 -12.38 -14.80
CA SER A 130 -8.10 -12.18 -13.46
C SER A 130 -8.79 -11.04 -12.74
#